data_AF-A0A1V5EDU9-F1
#
_entry.id   AF-A0A1V5EDU9-F1
#
_cell.length_a   1.000
_cell.length_b   1.000
_cell.length_c   1.000
_cell.angle_alpha   90.00
_cell.angle_beta   90.00
_cell.angle_gamma   90.00
#
_symmetry.space_group_name_H-M   'P 1'
#
loop_
_entity.id
_entity.type
_entity.pdbx_description
1 polymer ?
#
loop_
_entity_poly.entity_id
_entity_poly.type
_entity_poly.pdbx_seq_one_letter_code
_entity_poly.pdbx_strand_id
1 'polypeptide(L)'
;MAKQNITLSLDKDLIRRARQLSVRKSVSVSKLLSAELEKLVRDREQYEMAKRRALATLRKGFRMGGKTASTRDELHDRKGLR
;
A
#
# COMPACT_ATOMS: atom_id res chain seq x y z
N MET A 1 -13.34 -11.97 13.17
CA MET A 1 -12.26 -12.89 12.75
C MET A 1 -11.65 -13.54 13.98
N ALA A 2 -11.35 -14.83 13.93
CA ALA A 2 -10.67 -15.53 15.01
C ALA A 2 -9.24 -15.00 15.16
N LYS A 3 -8.80 -14.76 16.40
CA LYS A 3 -7.42 -14.35 16.70
C LYS A 3 -6.67 -15.57 17.22
N GLN A 4 -5.50 -15.83 16.67
CA GLN A 4 -4.60 -16.89 17.13
C GLN A 4 -3.52 -16.29 18.04
N ASN A 5 -3.30 -16.90 19.20
CA ASN A 5 -2.25 -16.48 20.11
C ASN A 5 -0.90 -17.01 19.63
N ILE A 6 0.11 -16.15 19.62
CA ILE A 6 1.48 -16.47 19.25
C ILE A 6 2.38 -16.11 20.44
N THR A 7 3.17 -17.07 20.91
CA THR A 7 4.20 -16.83 21.93
C THR A 7 5.50 -16.42 21.25
N LEU A 8 6.07 -15.28 21.66
CA LEU A 8 7.30 -14.73 21.09
C LEU A 8 8.35 -14.59 22.18
N SER A 9 9.56 -15.04 21.90
CA SER A 9 10.74 -14.71 22.69
C SER A 9 11.33 -13.41 22.14
N LEU A 10 11.33 -12.36 22.96
CA LEU A 10 11.87 -11.04 22.61
C LEU A 10 12.88 -10.61 23.68
N ASP A 11 13.86 -9.80 23.28
CA ASP A 11 14.83 -9.25 24.21
C ASP A 11 14.15 -8.41 25.30
N LYS A 12 14.63 -8.56 26.54
CA LYS A 12 14.08 -7.83 27.70
C LYS A 12 14.11 -6.31 27.49
N ASP A 13 15.19 -5.81 26.90
CA ASP A 13 15.32 -4.39 26.57
C ASP A 13 14.33 -3.92 25.51
N LEU A 14 14.07 -4.77 24.50
CA LEU A 14 13.10 -4.48 23.45
C LEU A 14 11.68 -4.41 24.03
N ILE A 15 11.30 -5.34 24.91
CA ILE A 15 9.99 -5.34 25.59
C ILE A 15 9.82 -4.06 26.43
N ARG A 16 10.88 -3.62 27.14
CA ARG A 16 10.84 -2.40 27.94
C ARG A 16 10.56 -1.17 27.08
N ARG A 17 11.28 -1.01 25.97
CA ARG A 17 11.09 0.10 25.02
C ARG A 17 9.72 0.04 24.34
N ALA A 18 9.29 -1.15 23.94
CA ALA A 18 7.98 -1.37 23.33
C ALA A 18 6.84 -0.99 24.27
N ARG A 19 6.96 -1.30 25.57
CA ARG A 19 5.99 -0.89 26.59
C ARG A 19 5.91 0.64 26.74
N GLN A 20 7.05 1.32 26.80
CA GLN A 20 7.07 2.78 26.85
C GLN A 20 6.40 3.40 25.62
N LEU A 21 6.67 2.84 24.43
CA LEU A 21 6.05 3.29 23.18
C LEU A 21 4.54 3.03 23.16
N SER A 22 4.10 1.88 23.66
CA SER A 22 2.69 1.51 23.68
C SER A 22 1.90 2.39 24.64
N VAL A 23 2.48 2.77 25.79
CA VAL A 23 1.88 3.74 26.74
C VAL A 23 1.69 5.11 26.08
N ARG A 24 2.71 5.63 25.38
CA ARG A 24 2.61 6.92 24.66
C ARG A 24 1.50 6.91 23.59
N LYS A 25 1.21 5.75 23.01
CA LYS A 25 0.17 5.54 21.99
C LYS A 25 -1.16 5.06 22.58
N SER A 26 -1.29 4.95 23.92
CA SER A 26 -2.47 4.44 24.62
C SER A 26 -2.96 3.07 24.12
N VAL A 27 -2.02 2.18 23.77
CA VAL A 27 -2.30 0.82 23.28
C VAL A 27 -1.50 -0.22 24.05
N SER A 28 -1.95 -1.48 24.00
CA SER A 28 -1.19 -2.61 24.54
C SER A 28 -0.01 -2.96 23.63
N VAL A 29 1.02 -3.60 24.20
CA VAL A 29 2.18 -4.09 23.42
C VAL A 29 1.75 -5.08 22.34
N SER A 30 0.80 -5.97 22.65
CA SER A 30 0.22 -6.90 21.66
C SER A 30 -0.47 -6.15 20.52
N LYS A 31 -1.29 -5.13 20.82
CA LYS A 31 -1.96 -4.32 19.78
C LYS A 31 -0.95 -3.56 18.92
N LEU A 32 0.12 -3.05 19.51
CA LEU A 32 1.20 -2.38 18.80
C LEU A 32 1.91 -3.34 17.83
N LEU A 33 2.25 -4.54 18.29
CA LEU A 33 2.86 -5.58 17.45
C LEU A 33 1.93 -6.03 16.33
N SER A 34 0.66 -6.26 16.63
CA SER A 34 -0.33 -6.63 15.60
C SER A 34 -0.47 -5.56 14.53
N ALA A 35 -0.51 -4.28 14.92
CA ALA A 35 -0.63 -3.17 13.98
C ALA A 35 0.59 -3.05 13.05
N GLU A 36 1.80 -3.25 13.59
CA GLU A 36 3.02 -3.22 12.78
C GLU A 36 3.10 -4.42 11.83
N LEU A 37 2.71 -5.61 12.30
CA LEU A 37 2.67 -6.81 11.47
C LEU A 37 1.63 -6.69 10.35
N GLU A 38 0.46 -6.13 10.65
CA GLU A 38 -0.55 -5.83 9.65
C GLU A 38 -0.06 -4.80 8.63
N LYS A 39 0.70 -3.78 9.08
CA LYS A 39 1.31 -2.80 8.18
C LYS A 39 2.32 -3.48 7.23
N LEU A 40 3.21 -4.32 7.74
CA LEU A 40 4.18 -5.05 6.92
C LEU A 40 3.49 -5.94 5.87
N VAL A 41 2.44 -6.66 6.25
CA VAL A 41 1.65 -7.48 5.33
C VAL A 41 0.98 -6.60 4.27
N ARG A 42 0.28 -5.54 4.69
CA ARG A 42 -0.38 -4.61 3.76
C ARG A 42 0.61 -3.98 2.79
N ASP A 43 1.76 -3.51 3.26
CA ASP A 43 2.76 -2.85 2.40
C ASP A 43 3.28 -3.83 1.34
N ARG A 44 3.50 -5.10 1.71
CA ARG A 44 3.89 -6.18 0.79
C ARG A 44 2.80 -6.49 -0.23
N GLU A 45 1.55 -6.61 0.22
CA GLU A 45 0.40 -6.98 -0.61
C GLU A 45 -0.04 -5.85 -1.54
N GLN A 46 0.02 -4.60 -1.08
CA GLN A 46 -0.38 -3.42 -1.85
C GLN A 46 0.48 -3.28 -3.11
N TYR A 47 1.79 -3.46 -3.00
CA TYR A 47 2.67 -3.41 -4.17
C TYR A 47 2.30 -4.50 -5.18
N GLU A 48 2.14 -5.76 -4.74
CA GLU A 48 1.81 -6.86 -5.64
C GLU A 48 0.41 -6.69 -6.26
N MET A 49 -0.57 -6.19 -5.50
CA MET A 49 -1.88 -5.84 -6.02
C MET A 49 -1.80 -4.71 -7.05
N ALA A 50 -1.08 -3.63 -6.77
CA ALA A 50 -0.90 -2.52 -7.69
C ALA A 50 -0.23 -2.98 -8.99
N LYS A 51 0.83 -3.80 -8.88
CA LYS A 51 1.52 -4.42 -10.01
C LYS A 51 0.57 -5.28 -10.86
N ARG A 52 -0.21 -6.16 -10.24
CA ARG A 52 -1.20 -7.00 -10.95
C ARG A 52 -2.24 -6.14 -11.67
N ARG A 53 -2.76 -5.10 -11.03
CA ARG A 53 -3.72 -4.15 -11.63
C ARG A 53 -3.10 -3.41 -12.82
N ALA A 54 -1.88 -2.91 -12.69
CA ALA A 54 -1.17 -2.22 -13.77
C ALA A 54 -0.94 -3.14 -14.97
N LEU A 55 -0.46 -4.36 -14.75
CA LEU A 55 -0.25 -5.35 -15.81
C LEU A 55 -1.56 -5.76 -16.50
N ALA A 56 -2.65 -5.94 -15.74
CA ALA A 56 -3.96 -6.23 -16.32
C ALA A 56 -4.47 -5.06 -17.18
N THR A 57 -4.24 -3.83 -16.73
CA THR A 57 -4.59 -2.61 -17.47
C THR A 57 -3.81 -2.51 -18.77
N LEU A 58 -2.50 -2.75 -18.75
CA LEU A 58 -1.66 -2.78 -19.95
C LEU A 58 -2.09 -3.87 -20.94
N ARG A 59 -2.42 -5.08 -20.45
CA ARG A 59 -2.91 -6.18 -21.30
C ARG A 59 -4.26 -5.88 -21.95
N LYS A 60 -5.17 -5.26 -21.20
CA LYS A 60 -6.48 -4.87 -21.73
C LYS A 60 -6.33 -3.76 -22.78
N GLY A 61 -5.39 -2.84 -22.56
CA GLY A 61 -5.23 -1.64 -23.37
C GLY A 61 -6.43 -0.68 -23.23
N PHE A 62 -6.30 0.51 -23.79
CA PHE A 62 -7.39 1.49 -23.85
C PHE A 62 -7.72 1.81 -25.29
N ARG A 63 -9.02 1.76 -25.64
CA ARG A 63 -9.53 2.35 -26.88
C ARG A 63 -9.78 3.83 -26.61
N MET A 64 -8.72 4.64 -26.70
CA MET A 64 -8.74 6.07 -26.37
C MET A 64 -9.45 6.95 -27.41
N GLY A 65 -10.14 6.38 -28.41
CA GLY A 65 -10.98 7.12 -29.38
C GLY A 65 -10.27 8.16 -30.25
N GLY A 66 -8.96 8.38 -30.07
CA GLY A 66 -8.18 9.37 -30.78
C GLY A 66 -7.84 8.94 -32.20
N LYS A 67 -7.75 9.93 -33.10
CA LYS A 67 -7.07 9.77 -34.38
C LYS A 67 -5.55 9.61 -34.11
N THR A 68 -4.84 8.97 -35.04
CA THR A 68 -3.41 8.62 -34.98
C THR A 68 -2.52 9.69 -34.36
N ALA A 69 -1.44 9.23 -33.70
CA ALA A 69 -0.47 10.00 -32.92
C ALA A 69 -0.28 11.45 -33.40
N SER A 70 -0.98 12.36 -32.75
CA SER A 70 -0.80 13.80 -32.90
C SER A 70 0.59 14.19 -32.37
N THR A 71 1.21 15.20 -32.96
CA THR A 71 2.45 15.74 -32.38
C THR A 71 2.17 16.29 -30.97
N ARG A 72 3.20 16.38 -30.11
CA ARG A 72 3.05 16.90 -28.74
C ARG A 72 2.35 18.27 -28.72
N ASP A 73 2.67 19.11 -29.69
CA ASP A 73 2.13 20.46 -29.80
C ASP A 73 0.66 20.45 -30.24
N GLU A 74 0.27 19.54 -31.14
CA GLU A 74 -1.13 19.33 -31.53
C GLU A 74 -1.99 18.80 -30.37
N LEU A 75 -1.42 17.95 -29.50
CA LEU A 75 -2.13 17.46 -28.31
C LEU A 75 -2.33 18.58 -27.26
N HIS A 76 -1.42 19.55 -27.21
CA HIS A 76 -1.49 20.69 -26.31
C HIS A 76 -2.43 21.80 -26.85
N ASP A 77 -2.60 21.90 -28.18
CA ASP A 77 -3.48 22.88 -28.79
C ASP A 77 -4.96 22.53 -28.56
N ARG A 78 -5.57 23.16 -27.55
CA ARG A 78 -6.96 22.91 -27.12
C ARG A 78 -8.02 23.46 -28.08
N LYS A 79 -7.64 23.99 -29.24
CA LYS A 79 -8.59 24.57 -30.21
C LYS A 79 -9.65 23.59 -30.73
N GLY A 80 -9.39 22.27 -30.68
CA GLY A 80 -10.31 21.21 -31.10
C GLY A 80 -11.20 20.60 -30.01
N LEU A 81 -11.19 21.12 -28.78
CA LEU A 81 -11.95 20.61 -27.63
C LEU A 81 -13.35 21.26 -27.45
N ARG A 82 -13.93 21.79 -28.53
CA ARG A 82 -15.29 22.37 -28.55
C ARG A 82 -16.32 21.37 -29.06
#